data_AF-D4J8L4-F1
#
_entry.id   AF-D4J8L4-F1
#
_cell.length_a   1.000
_cell.length_b   1.000
_cell.length_c   1.000
_cell.angle_alpha   90.00
_cell.angle_beta   90.00
_cell.angle_gamma   90.00
#
_symmetry.space_group_name_H-M   'P 1'
#
loop_
_entity.id
_entity.type
_entity.pdbx_description
1 polymer ?
#
loop_
_entity_poly.entity_id
_entity_poly.type
_entity_poly.pdbx_seq_one_letter_code
_entity_poly.pdbx_strand_id
1 'polypeptide(L)'
;MARYREFRKIDSDMVRSMCIRESYYTIGDVDAYTHLLVDLCDYKKEITMDDLEEITEDILQHSDVNSFCGQYGCSEEELFDSTLWKVINDCCKTFVERI
;
A
#
# COMPACT_ATOMS: atom_id res chain seq x y z
N MET A 1 -8.54 -12.07 -30.35
CA MET A 1 -7.78 -10.88 -29.90
C MET A 1 -8.59 -10.17 -28.84
N ALA A 2 -7.99 -9.87 -27.69
CA ALA A 2 -8.65 -9.10 -26.64
C ALA A 2 -8.86 -7.65 -27.15
N ARG A 3 -10.07 -7.13 -26.99
CA ARG A 3 -10.42 -5.75 -27.35
C ARG A 3 -10.19 -4.77 -26.21
N TYR A 4 -9.98 -5.29 -25.01
CA TYR A 4 -9.85 -4.51 -23.79
C TYR A 4 -8.74 -5.11 -22.91
N ARG A 5 -8.04 -4.25 -22.18
CA ARG A 5 -7.03 -4.59 -21.20
C ARG A 5 -7.45 -4.05 -19.83
N GLU A 6 -7.32 -4.88 -18.81
CA GLU A 6 -7.44 -4.47 -17.41
C GLU A 6 -6.07 -4.08 -16.86
N PHE A 7 -6.04 -3.03 -16.07
CA PHE A 7 -4.85 -2.61 -15.31
C PHE A 7 -5.27 -1.97 -14.00
N ARG A 8 -4.35 -1.92 -13.03
CA ARG A 8 -4.61 -1.36 -11.70
C ARG A 8 -3.83 -0.06 -11.52
N LYS A 9 -4.39 0.85 -10.75
CA LYS A 9 -3.68 2.01 -10.19
C LYS A 9 -3.92 2.06 -8.70
N ILE A 10 -2.95 2.58 -7.97
CA ILE A 10 -3.09 2.92 -6.56
C ILE A 10 -3.45 4.40 -6.41
N ASP A 11 -4.19 4.71 -5.36
CA ASP A 11 -4.63 6.07 -5.02
C ASP A 11 -3.92 6.51 -3.74
N SER A 12 -2.99 7.47 -3.86
CA SER A 12 -2.15 7.93 -2.73
C SER A 12 -2.98 8.56 -1.60
N ASP A 13 -4.11 9.20 -1.91
CA ASP A 13 -4.99 9.75 -0.90
C ASP A 13 -5.69 8.64 -0.10
N MET A 14 -6.00 7.51 -0.74
CA MET A 14 -6.52 6.32 -0.06
C MET A 14 -5.45 5.64 0.80
N VAL A 15 -4.20 5.55 0.31
CA VAL A 15 -3.06 5.06 1.12
C VAL A 15 -2.85 5.94 2.35
N ARG A 16 -2.86 7.26 2.18
CA ARG A 16 -2.79 8.22 3.30
C ARG A 16 -3.90 8.00 4.30
N SER A 17 -5.15 7.90 3.82
CA SER A 17 -6.33 7.69 4.66
C SER A 17 -6.28 6.36 5.42
N MET A 18 -5.80 5.30 4.77
CA MET A 18 -5.58 4.00 5.38
C MET A 18 -4.53 4.10 6.49
N CYS A 19 -3.37 4.73 6.23
CA CYS A 19 -2.33 4.88 7.25
C CYS A 19 -2.83 5.60 8.50
N ILE A 20 -3.58 6.70 8.33
CA ILE A 20 -4.19 7.44 9.44
C ILE A 20 -5.18 6.57 10.22
N ARG A 21 -6.06 5.85 9.52
CA ARG A 21 -7.10 5.01 10.14
C ARG A 21 -6.51 3.86 10.94
N GLU A 22 -5.47 3.21 10.42
CA GLU A 22 -4.83 2.06 11.05
C GLU A 22 -3.70 2.46 12.02
N SER A 23 -3.40 3.76 12.14
CA SER A 23 -2.23 4.28 12.88
C SER A 23 -0.89 3.73 12.37
N TYR A 24 -0.78 3.47 11.07
CA TYR A 24 0.49 3.15 10.41
C TYR A 24 1.30 4.41 10.10
N TYR A 25 2.55 4.20 9.72
CA TYR A 25 3.51 5.24 9.35
C TYR A 25 3.86 6.22 10.49
N THR A 26 3.85 5.73 11.74
CA THR A 26 4.03 6.55 12.95
C THR A 26 5.47 6.87 13.30
N ILE A 27 6.44 6.15 12.73
CA ILE A 27 7.88 6.36 12.98
C ILE A 27 8.61 6.94 11.76
N GLY A 28 7.92 7.13 10.64
CA GLY A 28 8.46 7.80 9.45
C GLY A 28 8.57 9.31 9.61
N ASP A 29 9.47 9.92 8.84
CA ASP A 29 9.57 11.37 8.71
C ASP A 29 8.82 11.89 7.47
N VAL A 30 8.88 13.21 7.27
CA VAL A 30 8.18 13.87 6.15
C VAL A 30 8.72 13.42 4.79
N ASP A 31 10.01 13.16 4.69
CA ASP A 31 10.66 12.77 3.44
C ASP A 31 10.28 11.33 3.08
N ALA A 32 10.31 10.41 4.06
CA ALA A 32 9.82 9.04 3.91
C ALA A 32 8.33 9.01 3.51
N TYR A 33 7.49 9.81 4.17
CA TYR A 33 6.06 9.84 3.83
C TYR A 33 5.80 10.44 2.43
N THR A 34 6.63 11.39 2.01
CA THR A 34 6.59 11.92 0.64
C THR A 34 7.03 10.85 -0.37
N HIS A 35 8.06 10.08 -0.05
CA HIS A 35 8.50 8.94 -0.86
C HIS A 35 7.36 7.92 -1.06
N LEU A 36 6.70 7.50 0.02
CA LEU A 36 5.55 6.59 -0.06
C LEU A 36 4.44 7.13 -0.98
N LEU A 37 3.98 8.36 -0.73
CA LEU A 37 2.79 8.87 -1.39
C LEU A 37 3.04 9.37 -2.80
N VAL A 38 4.25 9.84 -3.11
CA VAL A 38 4.56 10.44 -4.41
C VAL A 38 5.34 9.45 -5.27
N ASP A 39 6.49 8.98 -4.80
CA ASP A 39 7.40 8.12 -5.57
C ASP A 39 6.81 6.73 -5.82
N LEU A 40 6.27 6.10 -4.77
CA LEU A 40 5.71 4.76 -4.88
C LEU A 40 4.27 4.77 -5.42
N CYS A 41 3.42 5.72 -4.98
CA CYS A 41 2.00 5.73 -5.34
C CYS A 41 1.64 6.56 -6.59
N ASP A 42 2.03 7.85 -6.65
CA ASP A 42 1.50 8.78 -7.67
C ASP A 42 2.21 8.71 -9.03
N TYR A 43 3.52 8.43 -9.06
CA TYR A 43 4.27 8.43 -10.33
C TYR A 43 3.98 7.21 -11.23
N LYS A 44 3.52 6.09 -10.67
CA LYS A 44 3.31 4.85 -11.42
C LYS A 44 1.97 4.85 -12.18
N LYS A 45 2.04 4.69 -13.51
CA LYS A 45 0.83 4.64 -14.38
C LYS A 45 0.01 3.37 -14.20
N GLU A 46 0.64 2.29 -13.81
CA GLU A 46 0.07 0.98 -13.57
C GLU A 46 0.85 0.36 -12.41
N ILE A 47 0.14 -0.33 -11.52
CA ILE A 47 0.71 -0.96 -10.32
C ILE A 47 0.72 -2.48 -10.49
N THR A 48 1.88 -3.10 -10.25
CA THR A 48 2.08 -4.55 -10.25
C THR A 48 1.92 -5.13 -8.84
N MET A 49 2.09 -6.44 -8.67
CA MET A 49 2.10 -7.04 -7.32
C MET A 49 3.36 -6.67 -6.56
N ASP A 50 4.53 -6.71 -7.20
CA ASP A 50 5.81 -6.33 -6.61
C ASP A 50 5.78 -4.87 -6.10
N ASP A 51 5.14 -3.96 -6.83
CA ASP A 51 4.97 -2.57 -6.37
C ASP A 51 4.07 -2.46 -5.13
N LEU A 52 3.07 -3.34 -5.00
CA LEU A 52 2.16 -3.35 -3.84
C LEU A 52 2.83 -3.96 -2.61
N GLU A 53 3.69 -4.95 -2.82
CA GLU A 53 4.57 -5.50 -1.79
C GLU A 53 5.54 -4.42 -1.31
N GLU A 54 6.23 -3.72 -2.23
CA GLU A 54 7.14 -2.59 -1.92
C GLU A 54 6.45 -1.50 -1.09
N ILE A 55 5.24 -1.09 -1.48
CA ILE A 55 4.44 -0.11 -0.73
C ILE A 55 4.08 -0.63 0.67
N THR A 56 3.75 -1.91 0.79
CA THR A 56 3.40 -2.53 2.08
C THR A 56 4.63 -2.61 2.99
N GLU A 57 5.79 -2.99 2.45
CA GLU A 57 7.06 -3.01 3.16
C GLU A 57 7.41 -1.61 3.68
N ASP A 58 7.32 -0.57 2.83
CA ASP A 58 7.62 0.80 3.23
C ASP A 58 6.69 1.28 4.36
N ILE A 59 5.39 0.99 4.26
CA ILE A 59 4.41 1.31 5.31
C ILE A 59 4.79 0.65 6.64
N LEU A 60 5.11 -0.64 6.63
CA LEU A 60 5.41 -1.39 7.86
C LEU A 60 6.79 -1.04 8.41
N GLN A 61 7.79 -0.80 7.56
CA GLN A 61 9.11 -0.32 7.98
C GLN A 61 9.03 1.00 8.74
N HIS A 62 8.07 1.85 8.39
CA HIS A 62 7.82 3.13 9.05
C HIS A 62 6.68 3.05 10.08
N SER A 63 6.35 1.86 10.57
CA SER A 63 5.32 1.60 11.59
C SER A 63 5.87 0.87 12.82
N ASP A 64 5.14 0.90 13.94
CA ASP A 64 5.50 0.14 15.15
C ASP A 64 5.02 -1.32 15.08
N VAL A 65 5.66 -2.10 14.19
CA VAL A 65 5.33 -3.51 13.91
C VAL A 65 5.28 -4.36 15.18
N ASN A 66 6.24 -4.19 16.09
CA ASN A 66 6.30 -4.97 17.34
C ASN A 66 5.05 -4.74 18.21
N SER A 67 4.62 -3.48 18.35
CA SER A 67 3.40 -3.16 19.08
C SER A 67 2.17 -3.78 18.42
N PHE A 68 2.06 -3.69 17.08
CA PHE A 68 0.92 -4.26 16.35
C PHE A 68 0.87 -5.78 16.45
N CYS A 69 1.99 -6.48 16.24
CA CYS A 69 2.07 -7.93 16.40
C CYS A 69 1.69 -8.36 17.82
N GLY A 70 2.17 -7.64 18.85
CA GLY A 70 1.81 -7.89 20.24
C GLY A 70 0.32 -7.67 20.54
N GLN A 71 -0.29 -6.63 19.96
CA GLN A 71 -1.71 -6.31 20.12
C GLN A 71 -2.63 -7.31 19.42
N TYR A 72 -2.27 -7.72 18.20
CA TYR A 72 -3.08 -8.63 17.38
C TYR A 72 -2.79 -10.11 17.66
N GLY A 73 -1.67 -10.42 18.31
CA GLY A 73 -1.24 -11.80 18.56
C GLY A 73 -0.87 -12.54 17.28
N CYS A 74 -0.26 -11.82 16.32
CA CYS A 74 0.15 -12.34 15.02
C CYS A 74 1.65 -12.20 14.80
N SER A 75 2.19 -12.97 13.86
CA SER A 75 3.54 -12.81 13.33
C SER A 75 3.67 -11.55 12.44
N GLU A 76 4.90 -11.16 12.13
CA GLU A 76 5.17 -10.07 11.18
C GLU A 76 4.70 -10.43 9.76
N GLU A 77 4.83 -11.69 9.35
CA GLU A 77 4.35 -12.21 8.06
C GLU A 77 2.82 -12.09 7.94
N GLU A 78 2.09 -12.48 8.98
CA GLU A 78 0.62 -12.32 9.01
C GLU A 78 0.20 -10.85 9.01
N LEU A 79 0.96 -9.98 9.68
CA LEU A 79 0.72 -8.53 9.65
C LEU A 79 0.98 -7.95 8.25
N PHE A 80 2.06 -8.39 7.60
CA PHE A 80 2.38 -8.03 6.22
C PHE A 80 1.25 -8.41 5.28
N ASP A 81 0.84 -9.68 5.28
CA ASP A 81 -0.27 -10.16 4.44
C ASP A 81 -1.54 -9.36 4.69
N SER A 82 -1.91 -9.17 5.96
CA SER A 82 -3.09 -8.37 6.32
C SER A 82 -3.01 -6.94 5.78
N THR A 83 -1.84 -6.31 5.85
CA THR A 83 -1.62 -4.94 5.38
C THR A 83 -1.65 -4.89 3.86
N LEU A 84 -1.00 -5.82 3.17
CA LEU A 84 -1.04 -5.96 1.72
C LEU A 84 -2.48 -6.10 1.22
N TRP A 85 -3.31 -6.92 1.89
CA TRP A 85 -4.72 -7.04 1.55
C TRP A 85 -5.49 -5.74 1.73
N LYS A 86 -5.19 -4.93 2.75
CA LYS A 86 -5.78 -3.59 2.90
C LYS A 86 -5.34 -2.65 1.78
N VAL A 87 -4.05 -2.63 1.43
CA VAL A 87 -3.52 -1.81 0.31
C VAL A 87 -4.21 -2.19 -1.00
N ILE A 88 -4.34 -3.49 -1.29
CA ILE A 88 -5.00 -3.98 -2.50
C ILE A 88 -6.48 -3.61 -2.53
N ASN A 89 -7.21 -3.89 -1.45
CA ASN A 89 -8.67 -3.79 -1.45
C ASN A 89 -9.18 -2.36 -1.25
N ASP A 90 -8.47 -1.55 -0.46
CA ASP A 90 -8.92 -0.21 -0.07
C ASP A 90 -8.27 0.89 -0.92
N CYS A 91 -7.06 0.65 -1.44
CA CYS A 91 -6.28 1.71 -2.09
C CYS A 91 -6.14 1.52 -3.61
N CYS A 92 -6.41 0.33 -4.16
CA CYS A 92 -6.33 0.11 -5.59
C CYS A 92 -7.67 0.31 -6.30
N LYS A 93 -7.59 0.79 -7.55
CA LYS A 93 -8.71 0.87 -8.49
C LYS A 93 -8.34 0.14 -9.77
N THR A 94 -9.24 -0.72 -10.23
CA THR A 94 -9.12 -1.40 -11.52
C THR A 94 -9.72 -0.54 -12.62
N PHE A 95 -8.98 -0.40 -13.72
CA PHE A 95 -9.37 0.32 -14.92
C PHE A 95 -9.38 -0.63 -16.10
N VAL A 96 -10.23 -0.32 -17.09
CA VAL A 96 -10.34 -1.06 -18.34
C VAL A 96 -10.21 -0.09 -19.50
N GLU A 97 -9.28 -0.35 -20.41
CA GLU A 97 -9.10 0.44 -21.63
C GLU A 97 -9.18 -0.42 -22.88
N ARG A 98 -9.48 0.22 -24.02
CA ARG A 98 -9.54 -0.45 -25.33
C ARG A 98 -8.13 -0.56 -25.92
N ILE A 99 -7.79 -1.74 -26.45
CA ILE A 99 -6.53 -2.04 -27.15
C ILE A 99 -6.69 -1.97 -28.66
#